data_AF-I7ML79-F1
#
_entry.id   AF-I7ML79-F1
#
_cell.length_a   1.000
_cell.length_b   1.000
_cell.length_c   1.000
_cell.angle_alpha   90.00
_cell.angle_beta   90.00
_cell.angle_gamma   90.00
#
_symmetry.space_group_name_H-M   'P 1'
#
loop_
_entity.id
_entity.type
_entity.pdbx_description
1 polymer ?
#
loop_
_entity_poly.entity_id
_entity_poly.type
_entity_poly.pdbx_seq_one_letter_code
_entity_poly.pdbx_strand_id
1 'polypeptide(L)'
;MSEQNKIIYVGVRAEDKSHWERRVPIIPKHVREIHDKYPYIKFIVEPCTKRVFSNKEYENAGAIISSDLTNCSLIICVKEVPIEKLYPQKTYMFFSHTIKAQKQNMAALDDMIQKKIRLIDYEKITDEKNNRLVAFGRFAGIAGTIDYLSGLGQYLMTKSISTAFLNISMSYKYFNLEQAYLHLKSVGQQLESQEIPKELRPLVFAVTGTGRCANGAWEVLENLPIKKVSPDELKALHDDIDNPAHATTIYCCSILPEHMVEHSEHKDHFEKKHYYENPHEYVPIFHEKYLPYISSIFHNMYWDYKFPRLITDQHMKELAQKGKSKLLGISDVTCDLEGSIEFLKKFTTPDQPFYVYEPIEQKIYDDLKYRDNGILYLALDFLPCELPFDASTHFSNHLKEWIPNIAESDISLHIEESGLIDCIKRAVITHNGDLTHAYQYIRKLRDANERIEASKNFEPKRGLSKKVQSFSSLKIEGHIFDTGAINKILDICQKYEVKFNVADILVGQNEDQTSQMLLQLYANNHESMIEVIEQIEVLAEKINLVIYESLSSAY
;
A
#
# COMPACT_ATOMS: atom_id res chain seq x y z
N MET A 1 -3.53 53.19 -15.62
CA MET A 1 -4.28 52.94 -14.38
C MET A 1 -4.46 51.44 -14.28
N SER A 2 -3.90 50.85 -13.23
CA SER A 2 -3.63 49.43 -13.03
C SER A 2 -4.84 48.51 -13.19
N GLU A 3 -4.64 47.36 -13.85
CA GLU A 3 -5.52 46.20 -13.74
C GLU A 3 -5.85 45.99 -12.26
N GLN A 4 -7.13 46.12 -11.91
CA GLN A 4 -7.60 45.85 -10.56
C GLN A 4 -7.28 44.38 -10.24
N ASN A 5 -6.48 44.12 -9.21
CA ASN A 5 -6.18 42.78 -8.71
C ASN A 5 -7.50 42.01 -8.49
N LYS A 6 -7.88 41.17 -9.46
CA LYS A 6 -9.05 40.32 -9.36
C LYS A 6 -8.87 39.42 -8.14
N ILE A 7 -9.81 39.47 -7.20
CA ILE A 7 -9.78 38.58 -6.05
C ILE A 7 -9.94 37.13 -6.52
N ILE A 8 -9.05 36.26 -6.06
CA ILE A 8 -9.05 34.83 -6.34
C ILE A 8 -9.47 34.10 -5.06
N TYR A 9 -10.44 33.19 -5.17
CA TYR A 9 -10.92 32.40 -4.04
C TYR A 9 -10.39 30.96 -4.11
N VAL A 10 -9.81 30.50 -3.01
CA VAL A 10 -9.40 29.11 -2.79
C VAL A 10 -10.35 28.48 -1.78
N GLY A 11 -10.99 27.38 -2.16
CA GLY A 11 -11.91 26.63 -1.32
C GLY A 11 -11.19 25.55 -0.51
N VAL A 12 -11.39 25.50 0.80
CA VAL A 12 -10.95 24.38 1.66
C VAL A 12 -12.19 23.59 2.06
N ARG A 13 -12.34 22.43 1.43
CA ARG A 13 -13.49 21.56 1.63
C ARG A 13 -13.41 20.85 2.99
N ALA A 14 -14.57 20.53 3.57
CA ALA A 14 -14.69 19.66 4.73
C ALA A 14 -14.64 18.19 4.29
N GLU A 15 -13.72 17.42 4.89
CA GLU A 15 -13.63 15.97 4.64
C GLU A 15 -14.90 15.25 5.09
N ASP A 16 -15.32 14.23 4.36
CA ASP A 16 -16.52 13.43 4.65
C ASP A 16 -16.33 11.93 4.35
N LYS A 17 -15.11 11.51 4.01
CA LYS A 17 -14.77 10.10 3.77
C LYS A 17 -15.05 9.20 4.98
N SER A 18 -14.72 9.68 6.18
CA SER A 18 -14.99 9.00 7.46
C SER A 18 -15.01 10.01 8.62
N HIS A 19 -15.48 9.61 9.80
CA HIS A 19 -15.38 10.46 11.00
C HIS A 19 -13.94 10.57 11.53
N TRP A 20 -13.06 9.63 11.15
CA TRP A 20 -11.63 9.63 11.46
C TRP A 20 -10.82 10.60 10.60
N GLU A 21 -11.31 10.96 9.41
CA GLU A 21 -10.63 11.93 8.56
C GLU A 21 -10.82 13.35 9.10
N ARG A 22 -9.85 13.79 9.91
CA ARG A 22 -9.79 15.09 10.58
C ARG A 22 -8.69 16.00 10.04
N ARG A 23 -7.90 15.51 9.07
CA ARG A 23 -6.79 16.25 8.46
C ARG A 23 -7.29 17.37 7.57
N VAL A 24 -6.37 18.26 7.21
CA VAL A 24 -6.59 19.35 6.27
C VAL A 24 -5.43 19.47 5.28
N PRO A 25 -5.69 19.94 4.05
CA PRO A 25 -4.63 20.22 3.09
C PRO A 25 -3.84 21.48 3.47
N ILE A 26 -4.49 22.46 4.11
CA ILE A 26 -3.86 23.70 4.58
C ILE A 26 -4.28 24.08 5.99
N ILE A 27 -3.30 24.36 6.85
CA ILE A 27 -3.54 24.78 8.25
C ILE A 27 -3.80 26.29 8.34
N PRO A 28 -4.51 26.77 9.39
CA PRO A 28 -4.80 28.20 9.57
C PRO A 28 -3.56 29.10 9.53
N LYS A 29 -2.45 28.67 10.12
CA LYS A 29 -1.17 29.39 10.07
C LYS A 29 -0.74 29.71 8.63
N HIS A 30 -0.82 28.74 7.72
CA HIS A 30 -0.40 28.94 6.33
C HIS A 30 -1.45 29.69 5.50
N VAL A 31 -2.73 29.61 5.87
CA VAL A 31 -3.75 30.52 5.32
C VAL A 31 -3.38 31.98 5.62
N ARG A 32 -2.99 32.29 6.86
CA ARG A 32 -2.52 33.62 7.25
C ARG A 32 -1.27 34.03 6.46
N GLU A 33 -0.26 33.16 6.38
CA GLU A 33 0.96 33.44 5.60
C GLU A 33 0.67 33.77 4.13
N ILE A 34 -0.22 33.01 3.48
CA ILE A 34 -0.63 33.29 2.08
C ILE A 34 -1.42 34.59 2.00
N HIS A 35 -2.34 34.83 2.93
CA HIS A 35 -3.13 36.07 2.96
C HIS A 35 -2.25 37.31 3.08
N ASP A 36 -1.20 37.26 3.91
CA ASP A 36 -0.30 38.38 4.14
C ASP A 36 0.62 38.61 2.94
N LYS A 37 1.08 37.53 2.28
CA LYS A 37 1.97 37.60 1.10
C LYS A 37 1.22 37.89 -0.21
N TYR A 38 -0.02 37.42 -0.34
CA TYR A 38 -0.87 37.54 -1.52
C TYR A 38 -2.28 38.04 -1.13
N PRO A 39 -2.44 39.33 -0.82
CA PRO A 39 -3.70 39.86 -0.28
C PRO A 39 -4.93 39.68 -1.17
N TYR A 40 -4.74 39.42 -2.46
CA TYR A 40 -5.81 39.15 -3.44
C TYR A 40 -6.25 37.67 -3.46
N ILE A 41 -5.52 36.76 -2.83
CA ILE A 41 -5.92 35.37 -2.63
C ILE A 41 -6.69 35.27 -1.32
N LYS A 42 -7.96 34.89 -1.38
CA LYS A 42 -8.84 34.72 -0.23
C LYS A 42 -9.23 33.25 -0.09
N PHE A 43 -9.36 32.79 1.15
CA PHE A 43 -9.80 31.43 1.44
C PHE A 43 -11.26 31.41 1.84
N ILE A 44 -12.02 30.49 1.25
CA ILE A 44 -13.35 30.10 1.71
C ILE A 44 -13.22 28.69 2.29
N VAL A 45 -13.60 28.52 3.55
CA VAL A 45 -13.43 27.26 4.27
C VAL A 45 -14.81 26.73 4.63
N GLU A 46 -15.10 25.50 4.23
CA GLU A 46 -16.35 24.85 4.62
C GLU A 46 -16.39 24.65 6.14
N PRO A 47 -17.53 24.93 6.79
CA PRO A 47 -17.72 24.65 8.21
C PRO A 47 -17.49 23.18 8.51
N CYS A 48 -16.63 22.88 9.48
CA CYS A 48 -16.38 21.50 9.89
C CYS A 48 -16.10 21.42 11.39
N THR A 49 -16.89 20.61 12.12
CA THR A 49 -16.75 20.43 13.57
C THR A 49 -15.79 19.31 13.96
N LYS A 50 -15.46 18.38 13.05
CA LYS A 50 -14.56 17.25 13.34
C LYS A 50 -13.09 17.52 13.04
N ARG A 51 -12.82 18.47 12.13
CA ARG A 51 -11.48 18.85 11.68
C ARG A 51 -10.60 19.20 12.88
N VAL A 52 -9.32 18.82 12.82
CA VAL A 52 -8.38 19.06 13.94
C VAL A 52 -8.14 20.56 14.21
N PHE A 53 -8.31 21.41 13.19
CA PHE A 53 -8.32 22.87 13.30
C PHE A 53 -9.75 23.40 13.20
N SER A 54 -10.16 24.20 14.16
CA SER A 54 -11.52 24.75 14.26
C SER A 54 -11.82 25.82 13.21
N ASN A 55 -13.11 26.03 12.91
CA ASN A 55 -13.55 27.17 12.08
C ASN A 55 -13.02 28.50 12.62
N LYS A 56 -12.99 28.67 13.95
CA LYS A 56 -12.54 29.90 14.59
C LYS A 56 -11.07 30.20 14.31
N GLU A 57 -10.22 29.18 14.26
CA GLU A 57 -8.81 29.35 13.88
C GLU A 57 -8.66 29.83 12.44
N TYR A 58 -9.49 29.33 11.52
CA TYR A 58 -9.50 29.81 10.12
C TYR A 58 -10.01 31.26 10.00
N GLU A 59 -11.07 31.62 10.71
CA GLU A 59 -11.55 33.01 10.77
C GLU A 59 -10.45 33.95 11.29
N ASN A 60 -9.79 33.56 12.38
CA ASN A 60 -8.69 34.31 12.96
C ASN A 60 -7.46 34.37 12.03
N ALA A 61 -7.35 33.45 11.07
CA ALA A 61 -6.36 33.46 9.99
C ALA A 61 -6.80 34.26 8.74
N GLY A 62 -7.99 34.87 8.76
CA GLY A 62 -8.51 35.72 7.68
C GLY A 62 -9.26 34.96 6.58
N ALA A 63 -9.64 33.71 6.81
CA ALA A 63 -10.54 32.97 5.92
C ALA A 63 -12.01 33.31 6.19
N ILE A 64 -12.84 33.09 5.17
CA ILE A 64 -14.30 33.20 5.23
C ILE A 64 -14.86 31.80 5.47
N ILE A 65 -15.71 31.64 6.47
CA ILE A 65 -16.41 30.37 6.71
C ILE A 65 -17.71 30.37 5.90
N SER A 66 -17.83 29.45 4.94
CA SER A 66 -19.02 29.32 4.08
C SER A 66 -19.11 27.91 3.50
N SER A 67 -20.33 27.38 3.38
CA SER A 67 -20.60 26.12 2.67
C SER A 67 -20.64 26.27 1.15
N ASP A 68 -20.60 27.50 0.62
CA ASP A 68 -20.63 27.76 -0.81
C ASP A 68 -19.22 27.99 -1.35
N LEU A 69 -18.73 27.02 -2.14
CA LEU A 69 -17.45 27.08 -2.83
C LEU A 69 -17.57 27.45 -4.32
N THR A 70 -18.77 27.84 -4.78
CA THR A 70 -19.04 28.10 -6.21
C THR A 70 -18.11 29.14 -6.82
N ASN A 71 -17.70 30.14 -6.04
CA ASN A 71 -16.81 31.22 -6.49
C ASN A 71 -15.31 30.87 -6.44
N CYS A 72 -14.95 29.71 -5.90
CA CYS A 72 -13.55 29.28 -5.84
C CYS A 72 -13.04 28.85 -7.22
N SER A 73 -11.81 29.22 -7.58
CA SER A 73 -11.12 28.72 -8.79
C SER A 73 -10.41 27.39 -8.52
N LEU A 74 -9.87 27.26 -7.31
CA LEU A 74 -9.20 26.09 -6.77
C LEU A 74 -9.96 25.59 -5.54
N ILE A 75 -10.25 24.29 -5.48
CA ILE A 75 -10.83 23.62 -4.31
C ILE A 75 -9.87 22.52 -3.85
N ILE A 76 -9.47 22.56 -2.58
CA ILE A 76 -8.52 21.62 -1.98
C ILE A 76 -9.16 20.82 -0.85
N CYS A 77 -8.83 19.53 -0.82
CA CYS A 77 -9.17 18.57 0.23
C CYS A 77 -8.04 17.54 0.33
N VAL A 78 -8.13 16.59 1.27
CA VAL A 78 -7.22 15.47 1.44
C VAL A 78 -7.71 14.26 0.64
N LYS A 79 -8.96 13.83 0.85
CA LYS A 79 -9.54 12.63 0.24
C LYS A 79 -10.50 12.95 -0.90
N GLU A 80 -11.04 11.91 -1.52
CA GLU A 80 -11.93 12.00 -2.67
C GLU A 80 -13.21 12.78 -2.37
N VAL A 81 -13.73 13.46 -3.38
CA VAL A 81 -14.96 14.25 -3.30
C VAL A 81 -16.14 13.46 -3.90
N PRO A 82 -17.28 13.34 -3.21
CA PRO A 82 -18.49 12.78 -3.78
C PRO A 82 -18.94 13.51 -5.05
N ILE A 83 -19.44 12.75 -6.03
CA ILE A 83 -19.81 13.21 -7.38
C ILE A 83 -20.76 14.41 -7.33
N GLU A 84 -21.76 14.37 -6.45
CA GLU A 84 -22.77 15.39 -6.29
C GLU A 84 -22.23 16.72 -5.72
N LYS A 85 -21.03 16.70 -5.14
CA LYS A 85 -20.35 17.88 -4.56
C LYS A 85 -19.30 18.49 -5.49
N LEU A 86 -19.08 17.91 -6.67
CA LEU A 86 -18.13 18.41 -7.66
C LEU A 86 -18.74 19.55 -8.48
N TYR A 87 -18.21 20.76 -8.30
CA TYR A 87 -18.48 21.93 -9.13
C TYR A 87 -17.80 21.85 -10.52
N PRO A 88 -18.50 22.15 -11.63
CA PRO A 88 -17.91 22.11 -12.96
C PRO A 88 -16.92 23.24 -13.23
N GLN A 89 -15.99 22.98 -14.15
CA GLN A 89 -15.00 23.94 -14.65
C GLN A 89 -14.13 24.56 -13.54
N LYS A 90 -13.79 23.75 -12.53
CA LYS A 90 -12.91 24.14 -11.41
C LYS A 90 -11.61 23.34 -11.43
N THR A 91 -10.61 23.85 -10.72
CA THR A 91 -9.43 23.06 -10.36
C THR A 91 -9.66 22.40 -9.01
N TYR A 92 -9.42 21.09 -8.94
CA TYR A 92 -9.43 20.33 -7.69
C TYR A 92 -8.07 19.76 -7.39
N MET A 93 -7.74 19.65 -6.10
CA MET A 93 -6.53 18.99 -5.66
C MET A 93 -6.80 18.10 -4.43
N PHE A 94 -6.62 16.79 -4.60
CA PHE A 94 -6.82 15.75 -3.57
C PHE A 94 -6.17 14.42 -3.96
N PHE A 95 -6.07 13.46 -3.04
CA PHE A 95 -5.72 12.07 -3.36
C PHE A 95 -6.91 11.41 -4.04
N SER A 96 -6.90 11.31 -5.36
CA SER A 96 -8.08 10.84 -6.10
C SER A 96 -8.22 9.32 -6.09
N HIS A 97 -7.10 8.61 -5.89
CA HIS A 97 -6.98 7.16 -6.11
C HIS A 97 -7.66 6.74 -7.42
N THR A 98 -7.32 7.43 -8.52
CA THR A 98 -7.79 7.10 -9.87
C THR A 98 -6.67 6.61 -10.80
N ILE A 99 -5.41 6.95 -10.48
CA ILE A 99 -4.23 6.67 -11.31
C ILE A 99 -3.92 5.18 -11.51
N LYS A 100 -4.49 4.29 -10.70
CA LYS A 100 -4.36 2.82 -10.86
C LYS A 100 -5.67 2.18 -11.35
N ALA A 101 -6.57 2.98 -11.92
CA ALA A 101 -7.91 2.58 -12.34
C ALA A 101 -8.73 1.89 -11.23
N GLN A 102 -8.62 2.41 -10.00
CA GLN A 102 -9.35 1.86 -8.85
C GLN A 102 -10.87 2.00 -9.07
N LYS A 103 -11.55 0.85 -9.18
CA LYS A 103 -12.96 0.75 -9.59
C LYS A 103 -13.89 1.72 -8.87
N GLN A 104 -13.75 1.85 -7.56
CA GLN A 104 -14.60 2.69 -6.71
C GLN A 104 -14.60 4.17 -7.08
N ASN A 105 -13.54 4.67 -7.73
CA ASN A 105 -13.37 6.09 -8.04
C ASN A 105 -13.47 6.39 -9.54
N MET A 106 -13.70 5.38 -10.40
CA MET A 106 -13.80 5.60 -11.86
C MET A 106 -15.04 6.42 -12.25
N ALA A 107 -16.17 6.22 -11.58
CA ALA A 107 -17.36 7.04 -11.81
C ALA A 107 -17.12 8.52 -11.47
N ALA A 108 -16.35 8.80 -10.41
CA ALA A 108 -15.96 10.17 -10.06
C ALA A 108 -14.99 10.76 -11.08
N LEU A 109 -14.06 9.97 -11.62
CA LEU A 109 -13.18 10.40 -12.71
C LEU A 109 -13.97 10.79 -13.97
N ASP A 110 -14.95 9.97 -14.36
CA ASP A 110 -15.81 10.24 -15.52
C ASP A 110 -16.62 11.53 -15.33
N ASP A 111 -17.19 11.74 -14.13
CA ASP A 111 -17.90 12.96 -13.80
C ASP A 111 -16.97 14.20 -13.83
N MET A 112 -15.74 14.08 -13.32
CA MET A 112 -14.74 15.16 -13.41
C MET A 112 -14.40 15.51 -14.86
N ILE A 113 -14.25 14.50 -15.72
CA ILE A 113 -14.04 14.68 -17.17
C ILE A 113 -15.26 15.40 -17.78
N GLN A 114 -16.48 14.91 -17.56
CA GLN A 114 -17.69 15.53 -18.09
C GLN A 114 -17.86 16.99 -17.65
N LYS A 115 -17.56 17.26 -16.37
CA LYS A 115 -17.62 18.59 -15.76
C LYS A 115 -16.45 19.50 -16.14
N LYS A 116 -15.50 19.03 -16.97
CA LYS A 116 -14.28 19.74 -17.36
C LYS A 116 -13.48 20.23 -16.15
N ILE A 117 -13.39 19.40 -15.12
CA ILE A 117 -12.59 19.65 -13.94
C ILE A 117 -11.12 19.41 -14.27
N ARG A 118 -10.25 20.31 -13.81
CA ARG A 118 -8.81 20.08 -13.76
C ARG A 118 -8.44 19.40 -12.46
N LEU A 119 -8.21 18.08 -12.49
CA LEU A 119 -7.83 17.30 -11.31
C LEU A 119 -6.31 17.27 -11.16
N ILE A 120 -5.80 17.75 -10.03
CA ILE A 120 -4.40 17.63 -9.62
C ILE A 120 -4.33 16.56 -8.52
N ASP A 121 -3.63 15.46 -8.76
CA ASP A 121 -3.48 14.40 -7.75
C ASP A 121 -2.17 14.58 -6.95
N TYR A 122 -2.28 14.72 -5.63
CA TYR A 122 -1.12 14.86 -4.74
C TYR A 122 -0.12 13.72 -4.86
N GLU A 123 -0.55 12.51 -5.19
CA GLU A 123 0.35 11.35 -5.36
C GLU A 123 1.32 11.54 -6.52
N LYS A 124 0.94 12.40 -7.48
CA LYS A 124 1.70 12.67 -8.71
C LYS A 124 2.47 13.97 -8.69
N ILE A 125 2.52 14.67 -7.56
CA ILE A 125 3.42 15.81 -7.37
C ILE A 125 4.83 15.27 -7.10
N THR A 126 5.66 15.26 -8.14
CA THR A 126 7.00 14.70 -8.14
C THR A 126 8.06 15.69 -8.61
N ASP A 127 9.32 15.45 -8.24
CA ASP A 127 10.48 16.09 -8.89
C ASP A 127 10.77 15.48 -10.28
N GLU A 128 11.83 15.96 -10.93
CA GLU A 128 12.25 15.48 -12.27
C GLU A 128 12.68 14.01 -12.29
N LYS A 129 12.99 13.44 -11.12
CA LYS A 129 13.41 12.05 -10.92
C LYS A 129 12.24 11.16 -10.47
N ASN A 130 11.00 11.65 -10.53
CA ASN A 130 9.80 10.98 -10.05
C ASN A 130 9.74 10.75 -8.53
N ASN A 131 10.58 11.44 -7.73
CA ASN A 131 10.45 11.38 -6.28
C ASN A 131 9.25 12.21 -5.85
N ARG A 132 8.34 11.58 -5.09
CA ARG A 132 7.16 12.23 -4.55
C ARG A 132 7.55 13.31 -3.52
N LEU A 133 7.07 14.52 -3.74
CA LEU A 133 7.41 15.70 -2.93
C LEU A 133 6.55 15.84 -1.67
N VAL A 134 5.32 15.31 -1.67
CA VAL A 134 4.44 15.33 -0.49
C VAL A 134 3.84 13.96 -0.23
N ALA A 135 4.10 13.39 0.94
CA ALA A 135 3.58 12.08 1.32
C ALA A 135 3.36 11.97 2.83
N PHE A 136 2.43 11.11 3.23
CA PHE A 136 2.11 10.84 4.63
C PHE A 136 2.85 9.63 5.23
N GLY A 137 3.73 8.98 4.47
CA GLY A 137 4.34 7.70 4.87
C GLY A 137 5.01 7.72 6.24
N ARG A 138 5.68 8.82 6.63
CA ARG A 138 6.27 8.97 7.97
C ARG A 138 5.23 8.80 9.08
N PHE A 139 4.07 9.46 8.95
CA PHE A 139 3.01 9.40 9.95
C PHE A 139 2.30 8.06 9.99
N ALA A 140 2.28 7.32 8.88
CA ALA A 140 1.74 5.96 8.85
C ALA A 140 2.60 5.03 9.73
N GLY A 141 3.93 5.12 9.59
CA GLY A 141 4.86 4.38 10.45
C GLY A 141 4.74 4.76 11.93
N ILE A 142 4.65 6.07 12.23
CA ILE A 142 4.52 6.53 13.62
C ILE A 142 3.20 6.03 14.25
N ALA A 143 2.06 6.26 13.59
CA ALA A 143 0.76 5.82 14.10
C ALA A 143 0.72 4.29 14.25
N GLY A 144 1.14 3.56 13.21
CA GLY A 144 1.14 2.09 13.21
C GLY A 144 1.97 1.51 14.35
N THR A 145 3.16 2.04 14.61
CA THR A 145 4.00 1.59 15.72
C THR A 145 3.38 1.92 17.08
N ILE A 146 2.84 3.13 17.28
CA ILE A 146 2.19 3.51 18.55
C ILE A 146 0.98 2.61 18.83
N ASP A 147 0.12 2.43 17.83
CA ASP A 147 -1.09 1.64 17.93
C ASP A 147 -0.77 0.18 18.20
N TYR A 148 0.19 -0.38 17.46
CA TYR A 148 0.64 -1.75 17.70
C TYR A 148 1.16 -1.95 19.12
N LEU A 149 1.96 -1.03 19.66
CA LEU A 149 2.47 -1.15 21.03
C LEU A 149 1.34 -1.08 22.07
N SER A 150 0.34 -0.21 21.86
CA SER A 150 -0.90 -0.17 22.66
C SER A 150 -1.66 -1.50 22.58
N GLY A 151 -1.83 -2.05 21.37
CA GLY A 151 -2.46 -3.35 21.13
C GLY A 151 -1.70 -4.50 21.77
N LEU A 152 -0.37 -4.49 21.70
CA LEU A 152 0.50 -5.50 22.30
C LEU A 152 0.31 -5.55 23.82
N GLY A 153 0.25 -4.39 24.48
CA GLY A 153 -0.06 -4.31 25.91
C GLY A 153 -1.41 -4.92 26.27
N GLN A 154 -2.44 -4.62 25.47
CA GLN A 154 -3.79 -5.19 25.65
C GLN A 154 -3.81 -6.71 25.40
N TYR A 155 -3.13 -7.17 24.35
CA TYR A 155 -3.03 -8.59 23.99
C TYR A 155 -2.34 -9.40 25.08
N LEU A 156 -1.19 -8.94 25.58
CA LEU A 156 -0.44 -9.60 26.65
C LEU A 156 -1.23 -9.65 27.97
N MET A 157 -2.01 -8.61 28.27
CA MET A 157 -2.89 -8.60 29.45
C MET A 157 -3.91 -9.74 29.40
N THR A 158 -4.42 -10.13 28.22
CA THR A 158 -5.32 -11.29 28.09
C THR A 158 -4.63 -12.64 28.33
N LYS A 159 -3.29 -12.67 28.25
CA LYS A 159 -2.44 -13.80 28.68
C LYS A 159 -2.12 -13.75 30.19
N SER A 160 -2.67 -12.79 30.94
CA SER A 160 -2.29 -12.48 32.33
C SER A 160 -0.84 -12.00 32.48
N ILE A 161 -0.27 -11.39 31.43
CA ILE A 161 1.04 -10.74 31.47
C ILE A 161 0.84 -9.23 31.41
N SER A 162 1.09 -8.53 32.52
CA SER A 162 1.07 -7.07 32.55
C SER A 162 2.44 -6.52 32.17
N THR A 163 2.47 -5.58 31.24
CA THR A 163 3.67 -4.85 30.82
C THR A 163 3.34 -3.37 30.71
N ALA A 164 4.35 -2.50 30.81
CA ALA A 164 4.12 -1.05 30.67
C ALA A 164 3.57 -0.64 29.30
N PHE A 165 3.63 -1.50 28.26
CA PHE A 165 2.95 -1.28 26.99
C PHE A 165 1.44 -1.05 27.15
N LEU A 166 0.81 -1.63 28.17
CA LEU A 166 -0.61 -1.43 28.49
C LEU A 166 -0.96 0.05 28.76
N ASN A 167 0.02 0.86 29.17
CA ASN A 167 -0.18 2.28 29.44
C ASN A 167 -0.15 3.13 28.15
N ILE A 168 0.32 2.58 27.02
CA ILE A 168 0.35 3.31 25.75
C ILE A 168 -1.08 3.46 25.22
N SER A 169 -1.46 4.70 24.92
CA SER A 169 -2.71 5.00 24.23
C SER A 169 -2.59 4.84 22.72
N MET A 170 -3.70 4.52 22.06
CA MET A 170 -3.84 4.63 20.60
C MET A 170 -3.45 6.04 20.13
N SER A 171 -2.87 6.14 18.94
CA SER A 171 -2.24 7.34 18.41
C SER A 171 -3.23 8.49 18.24
N TYR A 172 -4.48 8.20 17.86
CA TYR A 172 -5.57 9.18 17.78
C TYR A 172 -5.93 9.89 19.10
N LYS A 173 -5.47 9.38 20.25
CA LYS A 173 -5.72 9.98 21.57
C LYS A 173 -4.70 11.07 21.91
N TYR A 174 -3.57 11.14 21.23
CA TYR A 174 -2.62 12.25 21.39
C TYR A 174 -3.04 13.42 20.51
N PHE A 175 -2.90 14.65 21.02
CA PHE A 175 -3.16 15.82 20.21
C PHE A 175 -2.07 16.02 19.14
N ASN A 176 -0.81 15.75 19.51
CA ASN A 176 0.35 15.87 18.63
C ASN A 176 1.48 14.89 19.00
N LEU A 177 2.50 14.82 18.14
CA LEU A 177 3.67 13.95 18.33
C LEU A 177 4.49 14.27 19.58
N GLU A 178 4.58 15.54 19.98
CA GLU A 178 5.31 15.95 21.18
C GLU A 178 4.75 15.25 22.43
N GLN A 179 3.42 15.27 22.60
CA GLN A 179 2.75 14.58 23.69
C GLN A 179 2.93 13.06 23.62
N ALA A 180 2.82 12.48 22.42
CA ALA A 180 3.02 11.04 22.22
C ALA A 180 4.43 10.59 22.63
N TYR A 181 5.47 11.30 22.18
CA TYR A 181 6.86 10.96 22.49
C TYR A 181 7.22 11.17 23.95
N LEU A 182 6.71 12.24 24.59
CA LEU A 182 6.87 12.43 26.03
C LEU A 182 6.26 11.27 26.83
N HIS A 183 5.08 10.80 26.43
CA HIS A 183 4.43 9.66 27.09
C HIS A 183 5.20 8.35 26.85
N LEU A 184 5.64 8.07 25.62
CA LEU A 184 6.42 6.88 25.30
C LEU A 184 7.73 6.81 26.09
N LYS A 185 8.41 7.95 26.30
CA LYS A 185 9.62 8.01 27.16
C LYS A 185 9.32 7.62 28.61
N SER A 186 8.19 8.08 29.15
CA SER A 186 7.72 7.67 30.49
C SER A 186 7.44 6.18 30.57
N VAL A 187 6.80 5.61 29.54
CA VAL A 187 6.59 4.16 29.42
C VAL A 187 7.92 3.41 29.31
N GLY A 188 8.90 3.94 28.57
CA GLY A 188 10.25 3.39 28.46
C GLY A 188 10.93 3.27 29.82
N GLN A 189 10.87 4.31 30.64
CA GLN A 189 11.39 4.29 32.02
C GLN A 189 10.67 3.25 32.90
N GLN A 190 9.36 3.06 32.71
CA GLN A 190 8.61 2.02 33.41
C GLN A 190 9.07 0.62 33.01
N LEU A 191 9.32 0.36 31.71
CA LEU A 191 9.84 -0.92 31.22
C LEU A 191 11.20 -1.27 31.85
N GLU A 192 12.09 -0.28 31.97
CA GLU A 192 13.39 -0.48 32.65
C GLU A 192 13.21 -0.84 34.13
N SER A 193 12.26 -0.19 34.81
CA SER A 193 12.04 -0.39 36.25
C SER A 193 11.26 -1.65 36.62
N GLN A 194 10.31 -2.08 35.79
CA GLN A 194 9.43 -3.24 36.04
C GLN A 194 10.00 -4.54 35.48
N GLU A 195 11.03 -4.44 34.63
CA GLU A 195 11.56 -5.49 33.79
C GLU A 195 10.54 -6.10 32.81
N ILE A 196 11.04 -6.54 31.66
CA ILE A 196 10.30 -7.35 30.69
C ILE A 196 10.06 -8.74 31.33
N PRO A 197 8.86 -9.33 31.34
CA PRO A 197 8.62 -10.67 31.88
C PRO A 197 9.50 -11.76 31.24
N LYS A 198 9.94 -12.76 32.01
CA LYS A 198 10.90 -13.80 31.56
C LYS A 198 10.41 -14.55 30.31
N GLU A 199 9.10 -14.79 30.23
CA GLU A 199 8.46 -15.50 29.12
C GLU A 199 8.56 -14.74 27.78
N LEU A 200 8.85 -13.43 27.82
CA LEU A 200 9.00 -12.58 26.65
C LEU A 200 10.46 -12.29 26.29
N ARG A 201 11.43 -12.79 27.07
CA ARG A 201 12.86 -12.52 26.89
C ARG A 201 13.52 -13.48 25.87
N PRO A 202 14.51 -13.02 25.09
CA PRO A 202 14.69 -11.62 24.66
C PRO A 202 13.49 -11.13 23.86
N LEU A 203 13.10 -9.86 24.05
CA LEU A 203 12.07 -9.21 23.25
C LEU A 203 12.72 -8.57 22.01
N VAL A 204 12.33 -9.03 20.82
CA VAL A 204 12.95 -8.64 19.55
C VAL A 204 11.94 -8.00 18.61
N PHE A 205 12.21 -6.78 18.17
CA PHE A 205 11.41 -6.03 17.20
C PHE A 205 12.15 -5.90 15.86
N ALA A 206 11.52 -6.36 14.78
CA ALA A 206 12.06 -6.25 13.44
C ALA A 206 11.33 -5.16 12.66
N VAL A 207 12.08 -4.25 12.02
CA VAL A 207 11.53 -3.20 11.15
C VAL A 207 11.92 -3.51 9.70
N THR A 208 10.95 -3.68 8.81
CA THR A 208 11.24 -3.89 7.37
C THR A 208 11.26 -2.58 6.62
N GLY A 209 12.12 -2.50 5.59
CA GLY A 209 12.21 -1.32 4.72
C GLY A 209 13.04 -0.17 5.30
N THR A 210 13.37 0.80 4.45
CA THR A 210 14.25 1.94 4.78
C THR A 210 13.64 3.29 4.37
N GLY A 211 12.35 3.28 4.03
CA GLY A 211 11.64 4.47 3.54
C GLY A 211 11.09 5.34 4.67
N ARG A 212 10.28 6.34 4.30
CA ARG A 212 9.62 7.27 5.23
C ARG A 212 8.85 6.54 6.34
N CYS A 213 8.18 5.45 6.00
CA CYS A 213 7.36 4.67 6.92
C CYS A 213 8.22 3.96 7.97
N ALA A 214 9.28 3.26 7.56
CA ALA A 214 10.24 2.64 8.47
C ALA A 214 10.90 3.66 9.41
N ASN A 215 11.27 4.84 8.89
CA ASN A 215 11.81 5.92 9.73
C ASN A 215 10.79 6.38 10.78
N GLY A 216 9.51 6.49 10.42
CA GLY A 216 8.45 6.79 11.38
C GLY A 216 8.32 5.74 12.49
N ALA A 217 8.47 4.46 12.15
CA ALA A 217 8.50 3.39 13.16
C ALA A 217 9.71 3.53 14.10
N TRP A 218 10.90 3.81 13.54
CA TRP A 218 12.11 4.06 14.34
C TRP A 218 11.97 5.26 15.28
N GLU A 219 11.36 6.37 14.83
CA GLU A 219 11.11 7.53 15.68
C GLU A 219 10.29 7.19 16.93
N VAL A 220 9.37 6.23 16.84
CA VAL A 220 8.60 5.74 17.99
C VAL A 220 9.46 4.84 18.86
N LEU A 221 10.10 3.83 18.27
CA LEU A 221 10.90 2.84 18.99
C LEU A 221 12.08 3.47 19.76
N GLU A 222 12.68 4.54 19.24
CA GLU A 222 13.78 5.27 19.88
C GLU A 222 13.36 6.03 21.16
N ASN A 223 12.05 6.07 21.49
CA ASN A 223 11.57 6.56 22.79
C ASN A 223 11.53 5.46 23.87
N LEU A 224 11.83 4.21 23.53
CA LEU A 224 11.84 3.05 24.43
C LEU A 224 13.29 2.61 24.72
N PRO A 225 13.54 1.76 25.74
CA PRO A 225 14.88 1.26 26.06
C PRO A 225 15.34 0.21 25.03
N ILE A 226 15.68 0.67 23.83
CA ILE A 226 16.06 -0.19 22.71
C ILE A 226 17.57 -0.36 22.60
N LYS A 227 18.00 -1.52 22.10
CA LYS A 227 19.34 -1.76 21.56
C LYS A 227 19.23 -2.19 20.11
N LYS A 228 19.83 -1.43 19.20
CA LYS A 228 19.91 -1.81 17.78
C LYS A 228 20.92 -2.94 17.59
N VAL A 229 20.53 -3.99 16.88
CA VAL A 229 21.36 -5.18 16.60
C VAL A 229 21.22 -5.61 15.14
N SER A 230 22.20 -6.32 14.62
CA SER A 230 22.12 -6.98 13.31
C SER A 230 21.18 -8.19 13.37
N PRO A 231 20.41 -8.50 12.30
CA PRO A 231 19.64 -9.74 12.23
C PRO A 231 20.47 -11.02 12.49
N ASP A 232 21.75 -11.05 12.12
CA ASP A 232 22.64 -12.19 12.37
C ASP A 232 22.96 -12.42 13.86
N GLU A 233 22.79 -11.41 14.72
CA GLU A 233 23.00 -11.53 16.17
C GLU A 233 21.81 -12.18 16.90
N LEU A 234 20.63 -12.27 16.25
CA LEU A 234 19.39 -12.70 16.90
C LEU A 234 19.46 -14.11 17.49
N LYS A 235 20.11 -15.03 16.78
CA LYS A 235 20.31 -16.40 17.27
C LYS A 235 21.16 -16.41 18.55
N ALA A 236 22.27 -15.68 18.56
CA ALA A 236 23.15 -15.62 19.72
C ALA A 236 22.45 -14.99 20.93
N LEU A 237 21.66 -13.93 20.71
CA LEU A 237 20.83 -13.32 21.76
C LEU A 237 19.78 -14.28 22.33
N HIS A 238 19.17 -15.09 21.45
CA HIS A 238 18.20 -16.11 21.87
C HIS A 238 18.85 -17.22 22.70
N ASP A 239 20.04 -17.68 22.30
CA ASP A 239 20.76 -18.76 22.97
C ASP A 239 21.33 -18.32 24.34
N ASP A 240 21.62 -17.02 24.51
CA ASP A 240 22.08 -16.41 25.77
C ASP A 240 20.91 -16.06 26.71
N ILE A 241 20.18 -17.08 27.16
CA ILE A 241 18.90 -16.91 27.89
C ILE A 241 19.03 -16.19 29.24
N ASP A 242 20.20 -16.33 29.90
CA ASP A 242 20.46 -15.81 31.24
C ASP A 242 21.06 -14.39 31.23
N ASN A 243 21.16 -13.76 30.06
CA ASN A 243 21.67 -12.40 29.95
C ASN A 243 20.79 -11.41 30.73
N PRO A 244 21.32 -10.74 31.77
CA PRO A 244 20.54 -9.81 32.57
C PRO A 244 20.04 -8.61 31.74
N ALA A 245 20.70 -8.26 30.63
CA ALA A 245 20.27 -7.17 29.76
C ALA A 245 18.89 -7.43 29.12
N HIS A 246 18.49 -8.70 28.95
CA HIS A 246 17.17 -9.06 28.42
C HIS A 246 16.02 -8.56 29.29
N ALA A 247 16.27 -8.29 30.57
CA ALA A 247 15.27 -7.80 31.50
C ALA A 247 14.86 -6.34 31.21
N THR A 248 15.76 -5.52 30.67
CA THR A 248 15.54 -4.07 30.54
C THR A 248 15.72 -3.56 29.11
N THR A 249 15.97 -4.46 28.15
CA THR A 249 16.33 -4.09 26.78
C THR A 249 15.36 -4.70 25.77
N ILE A 250 14.88 -3.87 24.84
CA ILE A 250 14.21 -4.32 23.62
C ILE A 250 15.24 -4.34 22.50
N TYR A 251 15.44 -5.49 21.86
CA TYR A 251 16.38 -5.59 20.75
C TYR A 251 15.66 -5.24 19.45
N CYS A 252 16.20 -4.30 18.68
CA CYS A 252 15.59 -3.87 17.42
C CYS A 252 16.54 -4.11 16.25
N CYS A 253 16.05 -4.66 15.15
CA CYS A 253 16.85 -4.86 13.94
C CYS A 253 16.13 -4.36 12.68
N SER A 254 16.92 -3.96 11.68
CA SER A 254 16.43 -3.63 10.34
C SER A 254 16.51 -4.86 9.46
N ILE A 255 15.39 -5.24 8.84
CA ILE A 255 15.35 -6.32 7.85
C ILE A 255 15.46 -5.70 6.45
N LEU A 256 16.59 -5.95 5.82
CA LEU A 256 16.94 -5.51 4.47
C LEU A 256 16.83 -6.68 3.48
N PRO A 257 16.79 -6.45 2.15
CA PRO A 257 16.65 -7.52 1.15
C PRO A 257 17.63 -8.69 1.29
N GLU A 258 18.88 -8.44 1.68
CA GLU A 258 19.90 -9.47 1.96
C GLU A 258 19.56 -10.39 3.14
N HIS A 259 18.64 -9.98 4.01
CA HIS A 259 18.09 -10.80 5.09
C HIS A 259 16.78 -11.49 4.69
N MET A 260 16.19 -11.13 3.55
CA MET A 260 14.91 -11.66 3.10
C MET A 260 15.10 -12.87 2.20
N VAL A 261 16.09 -12.78 1.31
CA VAL A 261 16.30 -13.76 0.24
C VAL A 261 17.78 -14.10 0.08
N GLU A 262 18.05 -15.26 -0.51
CA GLU A 262 19.37 -15.64 -1.01
C GLU A 262 19.29 -16.07 -2.47
N HIS A 263 20.41 -16.00 -3.19
CA HIS A 263 20.48 -16.52 -4.54
C HIS A 263 20.40 -18.05 -4.51
N SER A 264 19.57 -18.65 -5.37
CA SER A 264 19.33 -20.09 -5.46
C SER A 264 20.60 -20.94 -5.64
N GLU A 265 21.59 -20.43 -6.37
CA GLU A 265 22.92 -21.06 -6.51
C GLU A 265 23.91 -20.81 -5.36
N HIS A 266 23.47 -20.22 -4.23
CA HIS A 266 24.31 -19.90 -3.06
C HIS A 266 25.57 -19.08 -3.40
N LYS A 267 25.41 -18.02 -4.21
CA LYS A 267 26.50 -17.06 -4.45
C LYS A 267 26.85 -16.36 -3.12
N ASP A 268 28.15 -16.25 -2.82
CA ASP A 268 28.65 -15.77 -1.52
C ASP A 268 28.22 -14.34 -1.14
N HIS A 269 27.70 -13.54 -2.09
CA HIS A 269 27.36 -12.14 -1.87
C HIS A 269 26.00 -11.76 -2.47
N PHE A 270 25.17 -11.09 -1.66
CA PHE A 270 23.93 -10.48 -2.12
C PHE A 270 24.21 -9.21 -2.93
N GLU A 271 23.82 -9.21 -4.21
CA GLU A 271 23.84 -8.02 -5.05
C GLU A 271 22.42 -7.44 -5.20
N LYS A 272 22.20 -6.27 -4.61
CA LYS A 272 20.88 -5.61 -4.63
C LYS A 272 20.37 -5.40 -6.06
N LYS A 273 21.18 -4.82 -6.95
CA LYS A 273 20.75 -4.52 -8.32
C LYS A 273 20.26 -5.78 -9.05
N HIS A 274 21.07 -6.84 -8.99
CA HIS A 274 20.74 -8.13 -9.56
C HIS A 274 19.42 -8.71 -9.01
N TYR A 275 19.19 -8.65 -7.71
CA TYR A 275 17.91 -9.09 -7.11
C TYR A 275 16.69 -8.34 -7.66
N TYR A 276 16.78 -7.03 -7.83
CA TYR A 276 15.65 -6.24 -8.36
C TYR A 276 15.39 -6.47 -9.86
N GLU A 277 16.44 -6.84 -10.61
CA GLU A 277 16.37 -7.19 -12.03
C GLU A 277 15.92 -8.64 -12.26
N ASN A 278 16.39 -9.59 -11.43
CA ASN A 278 16.19 -11.03 -11.57
C ASN A 278 15.62 -11.68 -10.28
N PRO A 279 14.43 -11.28 -9.79
CA PRO A 279 13.93 -11.76 -8.49
C PRO A 279 13.58 -13.26 -8.47
N HIS A 280 13.39 -13.88 -9.64
CA HIS A 280 13.08 -15.30 -9.81
C HIS A 280 14.28 -16.23 -9.49
N GLU A 281 15.50 -15.70 -9.47
CA GLU A 281 16.72 -16.44 -9.12
C GLU A 281 16.93 -16.55 -7.60
N TYR A 282 16.04 -15.96 -6.80
CA TYR A 282 16.19 -15.84 -5.36
C TYR A 282 15.11 -16.60 -4.59
N VAL A 283 15.50 -17.22 -3.47
CA VAL A 283 14.63 -17.97 -2.58
C VAL A 283 14.50 -17.28 -1.22
N PRO A 284 13.34 -17.33 -0.55
CA PRO A 284 13.13 -16.65 0.73
C PRO A 284 13.83 -17.39 1.88
N ILE A 285 14.64 -16.68 2.66
CA ILE A 285 15.38 -17.24 3.82
C ILE A 285 14.92 -16.68 5.17
N PHE A 286 14.13 -15.59 5.15
CA PHE A 286 13.77 -14.84 6.36
C PHE A 286 13.10 -15.72 7.43
N HIS A 287 12.17 -16.55 6.98
CA HIS A 287 11.34 -17.39 7.85
C HIS A 287 12.12 -18.47 8.59
N GLU A 288 13.23 -18.96 8.04
CA GLU A 288 14.08 -19.95 8.70
C GLU A 288 15.15 -19.28 9.56
N LYS A 289 15.81 -18.24 9.02
CA LYS A 289 17.03 -17.68 9.62
C LYS A 289 16.74 -16.67 10.74
N TYR A 290 15.68 -15.86 10.64
CA TYR A 290 15.47 -14.72 11.55
C TYR A 290 14.12 -14.76 12.26
N LEU A 291 13.04 -15.14 11.56
CA LEU A 291 11.68 -15.15 12.10
C LEU A 291 11.49 -15.95 13.41
N PRO A 292 12.18 -17.09 13.66
CA PRO A 292 12.04 -17.83 14.92
C PRO A 292 12.44 -17.01 16.17
N TYR A 293 13.23 -15.94 16.00
CA TYR A 293 13.75 -15.13 17.09
C TYR A 293 13.02 -13.79 17.25
N ILE A 294 12.11 -13.44 16.34
CA ILE A 294 11.43 -12.14 16.30
C ILE A 294 10.12 -12.21 17.09
N SER A 295 9.92 -11.24 17.99
CA SER A 295 8.69 -11.08 18.77
C SER A 295 7.65 -10.22 18.08
N SER A 296 8.08 -9.18 17.35
CA SER A 296 7.16 -8.27 16.65
C SER A 296 7.75 -7.79 15.33
N ILE A 297 6.91 -7.62 14.31
CA ILE A 297 7.33 -7.07 13.02
C ILE A 297 6.58 -5.76 12.75
N PHE A 298 7.34 -4.70 12.47
CA PHE A 298 6.84 -3.45 11.92
C PHE A 298 7.10 -3.46 10.42
N HIS A 299 6.09 -3.85 9.65
CA HIS A 299 6.18 -4.07 8.22
C HIS A 299 5.94 -2.76 7.45
N ASN A 300 7.00 -2.19 6.87
CA ASN A 300 7.02 -0.85 6.29
C ASN A 300 7.68 -0.79 4.89
N MET A 301 7.68 -1.91 4.16
CA MET A 301 8.33 -2.02 2.85
C MET A 301 7.30 -2.17 1.72
N TYR A 302 7.67 -1.71 0.52
CA TYR A 302 6.91 -2.04 -0.69
C TYR A 302 7.23 -3.47 -1.14
N TRP A 303 6.24 -4.17 -1.67
CA TRP A 303 6.38 -5.49 -2.26
C TRP A 303 5.56 -5.59 -3.54
N ASP A 304 5.97 -6.48 -4.44
CA ASP A 304 5.32 -6.75 -5.73
C ASP A 304 5.36 -8.26 -5.99
N TYR A 305 4.40 -8.79 -6.74
CA TYR A 305 4.17 -10.22 -6.95
C TYR A 305 5.37 -10.96 -7.56
N LYS A 306 6.22 -10.26 -8.30
CA LYS A 306 7.44 -10.83 -8.88
C LYS A 306 8.52 -11.16 -7.84
N PHE A 307 8.42 -10.62 -6.63
CA PHE A 307 9.38 -10.86 -5.55
C PHE A 307 8.89 -11.99 -4.64
N PRO A 308 9.79 -12.82 -4.08
CA PRO A 308 9.43 -13.77 -3.05
C PRO A 308 8.71 -13.09 -1.87
N ARG A 309 7.72 -13.80 -1.28
CA ARG A 309 7.04 -13.33 -0.07
C ARG A 309 7.98 -13.34 1.12
N LEU A 310 7.80 -12.40 2.04
CA LEU A 310 8.53 -12.36 3.30
C LEU A 310 8.09 -13.53 4.20
N ILE A 311 6.78 -13.73 4.31
CA ILE A 311 6.19 -14.79 5.13
C ILE A 311 4.97 -15.39 4.41
N THR A 312 4.95 -16.71 4.26
CA THR A 312 3.80 -17.46 3.72
C THR A 312 2.97 -18.07 4.87
N ASP A 313 1.74 -18.45 4.57
CA ASP A 313 0.85 -19.18 5.48
C ASP A 313 1.52 -20.49 5.92
N GLN A 314 2.20 -21.17 4.99
CA GLN A 314 2.92 -22.41 5.25
C GLN A 314 4.13 -22.19 6.18
N HIS A 315 4.92 -21.13 5.96
CA HIS A 315 6.06 -20.82 6.83
C HIS A 315 5.63 -20.62 8.29
N MET A 316 4.57 -19.83 8.52
CA MET A 316 4.07 -19.59 9.88
C MET A 316 3.47 -20.84 10.51
N LYS A 317 2.69 -21.61 9.74
CA LYS A 317 2.10 -22.86 10.21
C LYS A 317 3.17 -23.83 10.69
N GLU A 318 4.24 -24.01 9.92
CA GLU A 318 5.33 -24.89 10.30
C GLU A 318 6.08 -24.43 11.55
N LEU A 319 6.39 -23.13 11.66
CA LEU A 319 7.03 -22.58 12.86
C LEU A 319 6.17 -22.77 14.12
N ALA A 320 4.86 -22.55 13.99
CA ALA A 320 3.90 -22.76 15.07
C ALA A 320 3.82 -24.25 15.48
N GLN A 321 3.70 -25.17 14.52
CA GLN A 321 3.65 -26.62 14.78
C GLN A 321 4.95 -27.15 15.39
N LYS A 322 6.10 -26.60 15.01
CA LYS A 322 7.42 -26.94 15.58
C LYS A 322 7.64 -26.32 16.96
N GLY A 323 6.73 -25.46 17.46
CA GLY A 323 6.90 -24.73 18.72
C GLY A 323 8.07 -23.74 18.70
N LYS A 324 8.43 -23.23 17.52
CA LYS A 324 9.59 -22.36 17.31
C LYS A 324 9.23 -20.88 17.08
N SER A 325 7.94 -20.55 17.02
CA SER A 325 7.50 -19.16 16.82
C SER A 325 7.57 -18.36 18.13
N LYS A 326 8.28 -17.24 18.12
CA LYS A 326 8.21 -16.20 19.15
C LYS A 326 7.31 -15.02 18.78
N LEU A 327 6.73 -15.04 17.57
CA LEU A 327 6.01 -13.90 17.02
C LEU A 327 4.70 -13.65 17.79
N LEU A 328 4.60 -12.49 18.43
CA LEU A 328 3.45 -12.00 19.18
C LEU A 328 2.51 -11.18 18.28
N GLY A 329 3.05 -10.47 17.29
CA GLY A 329 2.23 -9.68 16.39
C GLY A 329 2.96 -8.91 15.30
N ILE A 330 2.16 -8.31 14.42
CA ILE A 330 2.60 -7.56 13.25
C ILE A 330 1.84 -6.23 13.18
N SER A 331 2.59 -5.14 13.01
CA SER A 331 2.10 -3.85 12.54
C SER A 331 2.36 -3.77 11.04
N ASP A 332 1.33 -4.01 10.23
CA ASP A 332 1.42 -4.02 8.79
C ASP A 332 0.94 -2.70 8.18
N VAL A 333 1.89 -1.82 7.85
CA VAL A 333 1.58 -0.50 7.28
C VAL A 333 1.47 -0.55 5.75
N THR A 334 1.90 -1.65 5.12
CA THR A 334 1.78 -1.81 3.66
C THR A 334 0.34 -2.11 3.30
N CYS A 335 -0.34 -2.90 4.14
CA CYS A 335 -1.75 -3.24 3.99
C CYS A 335 -2.07 -3.84 2.61
N ASP A 336 -1.23 -4.78 2.16
CA ASP A 336 -1.45 -5.50 0.91
C ASP A 336 -2.09 -6.87 1.20
N LEU A 337 -3.37 -7.05 0.82
CA LEU A 337 -4.07 -8.34 1.00
C LEU A 337 -3.28 -9.46 0.33
N GLU A 338 -2.98 -10.50 1.12
CA GLU A 338 -2.17 -11.64 0.69
C GLU A 338 -0.89 -11.24 -0.04
N GLY A 339 -0.27 -10.12 0.41
CA GLY A 339 0.92 -9.55 -0.19
C GLY A 339 2.20 -10.23 0.29
N SER A 340 3.18 -9.41 0.70
CA SER A 340 4.46 -9.92 1.20
C SER A 340 4.33 -10.77 2.47
N ILE A 341 3.30 -10.49 3.27
CA ILE A 341 2.84 -11.32 4.39
C ILE A 341 1.50 -11.91 3.97
N GLU A 342 1.50 -13.22 3.67
CA GLU A 342 0.38 -13.89 3.02
C GLU A 342 -0.91 -13.94 3.86
N PHE A 343 -0.79 -14.01 5.18
CA PHE A 343 -1.94 -14.14 6.09
C PHE A 343 -2.62 -12.80 6.40
N LEU A 344 -2.25 -11.71 5.75
CA LEU A 344 -3.08 -10.50 5.75
C LEU A 344 -4.33 -10.76 4.89
N LYS A 345 -5.40 -11.27 5.52
CA LYS A 345 -6.68 -11.57 4.84
C LYS A 345 -7.76 -10.49 5.04
N LYS A 346 -7.54 -9.52 5.93
CA LYS A 346 -8.53 -8.50 6.31
C LYS A 346 -7.84 -7.22 6.79
N PHE A 347 -8.42 -6.06 6.48
CA PHE A 347 -8.01 -4.78 7.06
C PHE A 347 -8.72 -4.47 8.39
N THR A 348 -7.99 -3.80 9.28
CA THR A 348 -8.51 -3.25 10.53
C THR A 348 -9.03 -1.83 10.33
N THR A 349 -9.86 -1.35 11.25
CA THR A 349 -10.34 0.05 11.27
C THR A 349 -9.96 0.69 12.60
N PRO A 350 -9.96 2.02 12.77
CA PRO A 350 -9.67 2.59 14.08
C PRO A 350 -10.69 2.18 15.17
N ASP A 351 -11.92 1.79 14.77
CA ASP A 351 -12.95 1.26 15.67
C ASP A 351 -12.72 -0.22 16.06
N GLN A 352 -12.08 -0.99 15.17
CA GLN A 352 -11.63 -2.37 15.40
C GLN A 352 -10.16 -2.51 14.95
N PRO A 353 -9.22 -1.96 15.73
CA PRO A 353 -7.84 -1.74 15.27
C PRO A 353 -7.00 -3.02 15.21
N PHE A 354 -7.50 -4.12 15.75
CA PHE A 354 -6.75 -5.36 15.83
C PHE A 354 -7.62 -6.58 15.59
N TYR A 355 -7.00 -7.64 15.11
CA TYR A 355 -7.50 -9.01 15.18
C TYR A 355 -6.37 -9.96 15.57
N VAL A 356 -6.70 -11.20 15.91
CA VAL A 356 -5.72 -12.26 16.18
C VAL A 356 -5.80 -13.31 15.07
N TYR A 357 -4.67 -13.58 14.42
CA TYR A 357 -4.52 -14.67 13.45
C TYR A 357 -3.90 -15.91 14.13
N GLU A 358 -4.52 -17.07 13.94
CA GLU A 358 -4.02 -18.36 14.40
C GLU A 358 -3.47 -19.14 13.18
N PRO A 359 -2.16 -19.44 13.12
CA PRO A 359 -1.50 -19.90 11.90
C PRO A 359 -1.70 -21.39 11.57
N ILE A 360 -2.08 -22.26 12.51
CA ILE A 360 -2.20 -23.71 12.27
C ILE A 360 -3.47 -24.02 11.47
N GLU A 361 -4.61 -23.50 11.96
CA GLU A 361 -5.92 -23.60 11.35
C GLU A 361 -6.23 -22.41 10.43
N GLN A 362 -5.33 -21.42 10.38
CA GLN A 362 -5.43 -20.19 9.57
C GLN A 362 -6.72 -19.40 9.87
N LYS A 363 -7.08 -19.31 11.16
CA LYS A 363 -8.32 -18.66 11.60
C LYS A 363 -8.07 -17.23 12.08
N ILE A 364 -9.00 -16.34 11.74
CA ILE A 364 -9.04 -14.95 12.22
C ILE A 364 -10.08 -14.83 13.33
N TYR A 365 -9.70 -14.15 14.41
CA TYR A 365 -10.56 -13.81 15.53
C TYR A 365 -10.57 -12.30 15.73
N ASP A 366 -11.76 -11.69 15.71
CA ASP A 366 -11.94 -10.24 15.92
C ASP A 366 -11.87 -9.82 17.40
N ASP A 367 -11.40 -10.71 18.29
CA ASP A 367 -11.14 -10.42 19.69
C ASP A 367 -9.63 -10.46 20.00
N LEU A 368 -9.24 -9.80 21.08
CA LEU A 368 -7.85 -9.74 21.54
C LEU A 368 -7.46 -10.90 22.48
N LYS A 369 -8.25 -11.97 22.58
CA LYS A 369 -7.92 -13.06 23.51
C LYS A 369 -6.64 -13.77 23.08
N TYR A 370 -5.73 -13.96 24.02
CA TYR A 370 -4.53 -14.74 23.78
C TYR A 370 -4.89 -16.17 23.35
N ARG A 371 -4.18 -16.62 22.32
CA ARG A 371 -4.23 -17.99 21.80
C ARG A 371 -2.79 -18.45 21.63
N ASP A 372 -2.53 -19.73 21.86
CA ASP A 372 -1.21 -20.28 21.58
C ASP A 372 -0.89 -20.09 20.09
N ASN A 373 0.30 -19.57 19.80
CA ASN A 373 0.73 -19.12 18.47
C ASN A 373 -0.11 -18.00 17.83
N GLY A 374 -1.06 -17.40 18.56
CA GLY A 374 -1.89 -16.30 18.08
C GLY A 374 -1.04 -15.05 17.83
N ILE A 375 -1.25 -14.45 16.66
CA ILE A 375 -0.52 -13.29 16.16
C ILE A 375 -1.46 -12.09 16.18
N LEU A 376 -1.18 -11.11 17.03
CA LEU A 376 -1.86 -9.82 17.02
C LEU A 376 -1.55 -9.09 15.71
N TYR A 377 -2.57 -8.67 14.98
CA TYR A 377 -2.39 -8.04 13.68
C TYR A 377 -3.05 -6.65 13.65
N LEU A 378 -2.31 -5.66 13.19
CA LEU A 378 -2.77 -4.31 12.85
C LEU A 378 -2.53 -4.09 11.35
N ALA A 379 -3.57 -3.75 10.60
CA ALA A 379 -3.50 -3.52 9.15
C ALA A 379 -4.50 -2.42 8.74
N LEU A 380 -4.15 -1.17 9.03
CA LEU A 380 -5.00 0.00 8.78
C LEU A 380 -4.44 0.84 7.62
N ASP A 381 -5.21 0.96 6.53
CA ASP A 381 -4.81 1.53 5.24
C ASP A 381 -4.80 3.08 5.21
N PHE A 382 -5.22 3.74 6.29
CA PHE A 382 -5.22 5.21 6.39
C PHE A 382 -4.70 5.75 7.74
N LEU A 383 -3.76 5.03 8.37
CA LEU A 383 -3.08 5.37 9.64
C LEU A 383 -2.74 6.86 9.87
N PRO A 384 -2.25 7.64 8.87
CA PRO A 384 -1.94 9.04 9.10
C PRO A 384 -3.12 9.92 9.56
N CYS A 385 -4.38 9.46 9.42
CA CYS A 385 -5.53 10.18 9.95
C CYS A 385 -5.55 10.25 11.48
N GLU A 386 -4.87 9.32 12.16
CA GLU A 386 -4.80 9.27 13.63
C GLU A 386 -3.90 10.35 14.21
N LEU A 387 -3.01 10.93 13.40
CA LEU A 387 -2.14 12.05 13.81
C LEU A 387 -2.49 13.31 13.00
N PRO A 388 -3.73 13.80 13.05
CA PRO A 388 -4.23 14.74 12.06
C PRO A 388 -3.55 16.11 12.16
N PHE A 389 -3.15 16.54 13.36
CA PHE A 389 -2.46 17.82 13.57
C PHE A 389 -1.10 17.85 12.87
N ASP A 390 -0.23 16.90 13.19
CA ASP A 390 1.13 16.85 12.64
C ASP A 390 1.14 16.47 11.16
N ALA A 391 0.29 15.52 10.75
CA ALA A 391 0.16 15.12 9.35
C ALA A 391 -0.27 16.32 8.48
N SER A 392 -1.28 17.07 8.91
CA SER A 392 -1.76 18.27 8.20
C SER A 392 -0.72 19.39 8.19
N THR A 393 -0.02 19.60 9.31
CA THR A 393 1.04 20.62 9.41
C THR A 393 2.17 20.34 8.43
N HIS A 394 2.65 19.08 8.39
CA HIS A 394 3.68 18.66 7.44
C HIS A 394 3.21 18.77 6.00
N PHE A 395 2.00 18.32 5.69
CA PHE A 395 1.44 18.39 4.35
C PHE A 395 1.31 19.84 3.88
N SER A 396 0.76 20.69 4.75
CA SER A 396 0.55 22.10 4.48
C SER A 396 1.84 22.90 4.32
N ASN A 397 2.93 22.52 4.99
CA ASN A 397 4.26 23.15 4.83
C ASN A 397 4.77 23.07 3.38
N HIS A 398 4.44 22.00 2.66
CA HIS A 398 4.79 21.87 1.24
C HIS A 398 3.75 22.60 0.38
N LEU A 399 2.48 22.37 0.67
CA LEU A 399 1.39 22.80 -0.20
C LEU A 399 1.27 24.32 -0.31
N LYS A 400 1.58 25.06 0.77
CA LYS A 400 1.46 26.52 0.81
C LYS A 400 2.28 27.21 -0.28
N GLU A 401 3.39 26.61 -0.70
CA GLU A 401 4.27 27.16 -1.74
C GLU A 401 3.65 27.06 -3.14
N TRP A 402 2.74 26.12 -3.37
CA TRP A 402 2.13 25.88 -4.68
C TRP A 402 0.73 26.47 -4.83
N ILE A 403 -0.01 26.65 -3.72
CA ILE A 403 -1.38 27.18 -3.77
C ILE A 403 -1.49 28.49 -4.55
N PRO A 404 -0.62 29.51 -4.36
CA PRO A 404 -0.70 30.74 -5.14
C PRO A 404 -0.58 30.50 -6.65
N ASN A 405 0.43 29.73 -7.08
CA ASN A 405 0.64 29.40 -8.49
C ASN A 405 -0.57 28.66 -9.10
N ILE A 406 -1.14 27.69 -8.37
CA ILE A 406 -2.28 26.92 -8.85
C ILE A 406 -3.54 27.79 -8.92
N ALA A 407 -3.77 28.63 -7.91
CA ALA A 407 -4.94 29.49 -7.83
C ALA A 407 -4.95 30.55 -8.94
N GLU A 408 -3.77 31.03 -9.35
CA GLU A 408 -3.56 32.00 -10.44
C GLU A 408 -3.59 31.36 -11.84
N SER A 409 -3.33 30.05 -11.93
CA SER A 409 -3.24 29.39 -13.23
C SER A 409 -4.57 29.40 -13.99
N ASP A 410 -4.49 29.66 -15.29
CA ASP A 410 -5.67 29.73 -16.15
C ASP A 410 -6.10 28.31 -16.56
N ILE A 411 -7.29 27.91 -16.12
CA ILE A 411 -7.87 26.60 -16.47
C ILE A 411 -8.33 26.54 -17.94
N SER A 412 -8.57 27.67 -18.59
CA SER A 412 -9.05 27.72 -19.98
C SER A 412 -7.96 27.45 -21.01
N LEU A 413 -6.69 27.70 -20.64
CA LEU A 413 -5.53 27.49 -21.50
C LEU A 413 -5.07 26.04 -21.54
N HIS A 414 -4.21 25.71 -22.51
CA HIS A 414 -3.51 24.43 -22.50
C HIS A 414 -2.59 24.33 -21.27
N ILE A 415 -2.33 23.13 -20.76
CA ILE A 415 -1.54 22.92 -19.51
C ILE A 415 -0.19 23.62 -19.59
N GLU A 416 0.47 23.57 -20.74
CA GLU A 416 1.79 24.20 -20.94
C GLU A 416 1.77 25.73 -20.83
N GLU A 417 0.62 26.34 -21.16
CA GLU A 417 0.41 27.79 -21.18
C GLU A 417 -0.35 28.28 -19.94
N SER A 418 -0.83 27.35 -19.10
CA SER A 418 -1.67 27.65 -17.94
C SER A 418 -0.97 28.42 -16.82
N GLY A 419 0.36 28.51 -16.85
CA GLY A 419 1.17 29.11 -15.79
C GLY A 419 1.50 28.18 -14.61
N LEU A 420 1.03 26.92 -14.63
CA LEU A 420 1.40 25.92 -13.64
C LEU A 420 2.91 25.62 -13.65
N ILE A 421 3.51 25.42 -12.49
CA ILE A 421 4.89 24.91 -12.38
C ILE A 421 4.97 23.41 -12.73
N ASP A 422 6.15 22.94 -13.14
CA ASP A 422 6.33 21.60 -13.72
C ASP A 422 5.91 20.45 -12.82
N CYS A 423 6.21 20.51 -11.52
CA CYS A 423 5.79 19.47 -10.57
C CYS A 423 4.28 19.37 -10.43
N ILE A 424 3.55 20.48 -10.66
CA ILE A 424 2.09 20.49 -10.66
C ILE A 424 1.55 20.07 -12.03
N LYS A 425 2.15 20.51 -13.14
CA LYS A 425 1.77 20.06 -14.50
C LYS A 425 1.78 18.53 -14.59
N ARG A 426 2.84 17.89 -14.07
CA ARG A 426 2.96 16.42 -13.99
C ARG A 426 1.82 15.77 -13.20
N ALA A 427 1.27 16.46 -12.22
CA ALA A 427 0.20 15.96 -11.36
C ALA A 427 -1.21 16.16 -11.93
N VAL A 428 -1.37 16.83 -13.07
CA VAL A 428 -2.69 17.07 -13.70
C VAL A 428 -3.19 15.78 -14.38
N ILE A 429 -4.20 15.14 -13.79
CA ILE A 429 -4.82 13.91 -14.28
C ILE A 429 -5.82 14.20 -15.40
N THR A 430 -6.71 15.17 -15.19
CA THR A 430 -7.74 15.59 -16.14
C THR A 430 -7.58 17.06 -16.46
N HIS A 431 -7.88 17.44 -17.70
CA HIS A 431 -7.91 18.84 -18.14
C HIS A 431 -8.83 19.00 -19.34
N ASN A 432 -9.61 20.08 -19.40
CA ASN A 432 -10.48 20.42 -20.54
C ASN A 432 -11.39 19.29 -21.07
N GLY A 433 -11.83 18.39 -20.18
CA GLY A 433 -12.76 17.32 -20.51
C GLY A 433 -12.14 16.05 -21.07
N ASP A 434 -10.84 15.83 -20.83
CA ASP A 434 -10.18 14.56 -21.09
C ASP A 434 -9.09 14.28 -20.04
N LEU A 435 -8.56 13.05 -20.05
CA LEU A 435 -7.31 12.70 -19.40
C LEU A 435 -6.14 13.39 -20.10
N THR A 436 -5.20 13.90 -19.33
CA THR A 436 -3.96 14.43 -19.92
C THR A 436 -3.10 13.30 -20.47
N HIS A 437 -2.19 13.61 -21.39
CA HIS A 437 -1.40 12.61 -22.13
C HIS A 437 -0.74 11.56 -21.22
N ALA A 438 -0.14 12.00 -20.11
CA ALA A 438 0.54 11.11 -19.17
C ALA A 438 -0.39 10.11 -18.47
N TYR A 439 -1.71 10.34 -18.46
CA TYR A 439 -2.71 9.52 -17.76
C TYR A 439 -3.69 8.79 -18.68
N GLN A 440 -3.50 8.87 -20.00
CA GLN A 440 -4.33 8.14 -20.97
C GLN A 440 -4.29 6.60 -20.76
N TYR A 441 -3.23 6.08 -20.13
CA TYR A 441 -3.12 4.66 -19.77
C TYR A 441 -4.24 4.19 -18.82
N ILE A 442 -4.88 5.10 -18.06
CA ILE A 442 -6.00 4.75 -17.17
C ILE A 442 -7.14 4.10 -17.96
N ARG A 443 -7.41 4.55 -19.19
CA ARG A 443 -8.41 3.92 -20.08
C ARG A 443 -8.09 2.45 -20.33
N LYS A 444 -6.83 2.13 -20.66
CA LYS A 444 -6.38 0.75 -20.89
C LYS A 444 -6.49 -0.11 -19.62
N LEU A 445 -6.13 0.45 -18.46
CA LEU A 445 -6.25 -0.27 -17.18
C LEU A 445 -7.73 -0.55 -16.83
N ARG A 446 -8.63 0.39 -17.10
CA ARG A 446 -10.07 0.20 -16.90
C ARG A 446 -10.61 -0.90 -17.80
N ASP A 447 -10.30 -0.86 -19.10
CA ASP A 447 -10.73 -1.89 -20.05
C ASP A 447 -10.25 -3.28 -19.62
N ALA A 448 -9.02 -3.38 -19.11
CA ALA A 448 -8.49 -4.63 -18.56
C ALA A 448 -9.27 -5.10 -17.32
N ASN A 449 -9.53 -4.20 -16.37
CA ASN A 449 -10.29 -4.49 -15.15
C ASN A 449 -11.74 -4.93 -15.47
N GLU A 450 -12.41 -4.25 -16.39
CA GLU A 450 -13.79 -4.57 -16.80
C GLU A 450 -13.87 -5.94 -17.48
N ARG A 451 -12.88 -6.30 -18.31
CA ARG A 451 -12.78 -7.66 -18.89
C ARG A 451 -12.63 -8.74 -17.83
N ILE A 452 -11.84 -8.47 -16.77
CA ILE A 452 -11.67 -9.38 -15.63
C ILE A 452 -12.94 -9.49 -14.79
N GLU A 453 -13.74 -8.43 -14.66
CA GLU A 453 -15.00 -8.50 -13.92
C GLU A 453 -16.12 -9.17 -14.71
N ALA A 454 -16.20 -8.90 -16.02
CA ALA A 454 -17.16 -9.56 -16.90
C ALA A 454 -16.95 -11.08 -16.95
N SER A 455 -15.72 -11.57 -16.75
CA SER A 455 -15.44 -13.00 -16.67
C SER A 455 -15.84 -13.65 -15.33
N LYS A 456 -16.13 -12.86 -14.27
CA LYS A 456 -16.56 -13.36 -12.94
C LYS A 456 -18.07 -13.65 -12.82
N ASN A 457 -18.90 -13.21 -13.77
CA ASN A 457 -20.37 -13.32 -13.71
C ASN A 457 -20.97 -14.61 -14.33
N PHE A 458 -20.22 -15.70 -14.42
CA PHE A 458 -20.74 -17.00 -14.87
C PHE A 458 -20.85 -17.98 -13.70
N GLU A 459 -22.07 -18.42 -13.37
CA GLU A 459 -22.28 -19.49 -12.39
C GLU A 459 -22.21 -20.89 -13.03
N PRO A 460 -21.65 -21.89 -12.31
CA PRO A 460 -21.48 -23.24 -12.83
C PRO A 460 -22.79 -24.04 -12.76
N LYS A 461 -23.33 -24.46 -13.91
CA LYS A 461 -24.30 -25.56 -13.96
C LYS A 461 -23.57 -26.90 -13.91
N ARG A 462 -23.87 -27.69 -12.87
CA ARG A 462 -23.36 -29.05 -12.65
C ARG A 462 -23.95 -30.04 -13.65
N GLY A 463 -23.10 -30.92 -14.20
CA GLY A 463 -23.53 -32.22 -14.74
C GLY A 463 -22.70 -32.83 -15.88
N LEU A 464 -21.60 -33.52 -15.52
CA LEU A 464 -21.01 -34.73 -16.15
C LEU A 464 -20.61 -34.63 -17.65
N SER A 465 -19.31 -34.50 -17.97
CA SER A 465 -18.44 -35.66 -18.18
C SER A 465 -17.00 -35.40 -17.72
N LYS A 466 -16.38 -36.44 -17.15
CA LYS A 466 -15.32 -36.37 -16.14
C LYS A 466 -13.90 -36.11 -16.72
N LYS A 467 -13.32 -35.01 -16.19
CA LYS A 467 -11.89 -34.74 -15.91
C LYS A 467 -10.97 -34.31 -17.08
N VAL A 468 -11.37 -33.29 -17.83
CA VAL A 468 -10.46 -32.16 -18.14
C VAL A 468 -11.17 -30.91 -17.61
N GLN A 469 -10.48 -30.06 -16.87
CA GLN A 469 -11.09 -28.80 -16.41
C GLN A 469 -11.39 -27.93 -17.65
N SER A 470 -12.41 -27.08 -17.59
CA SER A 470 -12.65 -25.99 -18.55
C SER A 470 -11.55 -24.91 -18.52
N PHE A 471 -10.38 -25.28 -18.00
CA PHE A 471 -9.15 -24.56 -17.87
C PHE A 471 -8.00 -25.57 -18.06
N SER A 472 -7.05 -25.26 -18.93
CA SER A 472 -5.77 -25.99 -19.01
C SER A 472 -4.63 -24.98 -19.08
N SER A 473 -3.47 -25.34 -18.55
CA SER A 473 -2.26 -24.54 -18.64
C SER A 473 -1.20 -25.33 -19.37
N LEU A 474 -0.81 -24.83 -20.54
CA LEU A 474 0.22 -25.39 -21.39
C LEU A 474 1.45 -24.49 -21.29
N LYS A 475 2.58 -25.06 -20.85
CA LYS A 475 3.88 -24.45 -21.09
C LYS A 475 4.36 -24.91 -22.47
N ILE A 476 4.57 -23.96 -23.37
CA ILE A 476 5.03 -24.21 -24.74
C ILE A 476 6.44 -23.67 -24.86
N GLU A 477 7.35 -24.48 -25.38
CA GLU A 477 8.76 -24.12 -25.58
C GLU A 477 9.20 -24.37 -27.02
N GLY A 478 9.91 -23.41 -27.63
CA GLY A 478 10.45 -23.51 -28.98
C GLY A 478 10.60 -22.15 -29.67
N HIS A 479 10.77 -22.13 -30.99
CA HIS A 479 10.83 -20.88 -31.79
C HIS A 479 9.43 -20.29 -32.02
N ILE A 480 8.80 -19.82 -30.94
CA ILE A 480 7.38 -19.43 -30.91
C ILE A 480 7.05 -18.25 -31.85
N PHE A 481 8.00 -17.32 -32.01
CA PHE A 481 7.82 -16.10 -32.81
C PHE A 481 8.29 -16.28 -34.25
N ASP A 482 9.49 -16.82 -34.46
CA ASP A 482 10.12 -16.95 -35.79
C ASP A 482 9.32 -17.87 -36.72
N THR A 483 8.68 -18.89 -36.15
CA THR A 483 7.82 -19.84 -36.90
C THR A 483 6.36 -19.37 -37.05
N GLY A 484 6.02 -18.23 -36.43
CA GLY A 484 4.67 -17.72 -36.29
C GLY A 484 3.76 -18.65 -35.48
N ALA A 485 4.32 -19.52 -34.64
CA ALA A 485 3.57 -20.50 -33.85
C ALA A 485 2.51 -19.86 -32.98
N ILE A 486 2.85 -18.73 -32.32
CA ILE A 486 1.91 -18.02 -31.45
C ILE A 486 0.63 -17.70 -32.18
N ASN A 487 0.69 -17.08 -33.36
CA ASN A 487 -0.50 -16.72 -34.14
C ASN A 487 -1.31 -17.96 -34.51
N LYS A 488 -0.65 -19.05 -34.95
CA LYS A 488 -1.33 -20.31 -35.31
C LYS A 488 -2.02 -20.96 -34.11
N ILE A 489 -1.39 -20.92 -32.93
CA ILE A 489 -1.97 -21.45 -31.68
C ILE A 489 -3.19 -20.61 -31.28
N LEU A 490 -3.09 -19.28 -31.38
CA LEU A 490 -4.21 -18.39 -31.07
C LEU A 490 -5.36 -18.54 -32.09
N ASP A 491 -5.04 -18.76 -33.37
CA ASP A 491 -6.03 -19.04 -34.42
C ASP A 491 -6.76 -20.37 -34.16
N ILE A 492 -6.05 -21.41 -33.70
CA ILE A 492 -6.67 -22.66 -33.25
C ILE A 492 -7.62 -22.37 -32.09
N CYS A 493 -7.17 -21.65 -31.06
CA CYS A 493 -8.03 -21.31 -29.92
C CYS A 493 -9.29 -20.55 -30.37
N GLN A 494 -9.15 -19.58 -31.28
CA GLN A 494 -10.26 -18.81 -31.81
C GLN A 494 -11.24 -19.67 -32.63
N LYS A 495 -10.72 -20.58 -33.48
CA LYS A 495 -11.52 -21.47 -34.33
C LYS A 495 -12.48 -22.34 -33.53
N TYR A 496 -12.05 -22.80 -32.36
CA TYR A 496 -12.83 -23.66 -31.46
C TYR A 496 -13.46 -22.87 -30.30
N GLU A 497 -13.50 -21.54 -30.41
CA GLU A 497 -14.11 -20.63 -29.42
C GLU A 497 -13.54 -20.80 -27.99
N VAL A 498 -12.28 -21.19 -27.87
CA VAL A 498 -11.54 -21.29 -26.61
C VAL A 498 -10.87 -19.96 -26.31
N LYS A 499 -11.21 -19.39 -25.15
CA LYS A 499 -10.55 -18.17 -24.65
C LYS A 499 -9.15 -18.54 -24.16
N PHE A 500 -8.22 -17.61 -24.29
CA PHE A 500 -6.85 -17.85 -23.86
C PHE A 500 -6.28 -16.62 -23.15
N ASN A 501 -5.31 -16.86 -22.26
CA ASN A 501 -4.48 -15.86 -21.63
C ASN A 501 -3.02 -16.31 -21.75
N VAL A 502 -2.16 -15.45 -22.30
CA VAL A 502 -0.71 -15.66 -22.22
C VAL A 502 -0.27 -15.14 -20.86
N ALA A 503 -0.14 -16.05 -19.90
CA ALA A 503 0.11 -15.72 -18.51
C ALA A 503 1.56 -15.28 -18.28
N ASP A 504 2.48 -15.85 -19.05
CA ASP A 504 3.90 -15.47 -19.02
C ASP A 504 4.55 -15.75 -20.38
N ILE A 505 5.58 -14.97 -20.71
CA ILE A 505 6.36 -15.17 -21.92
C ILE A 505 7.82 -14.75 -21.72
N LEU A 506 8.72 -15.70 -21.97
CA LEU A 506 10.16 -15.50 -22.00
C LEU A 506 10.62 -15.64 -23.45
N VAL A 507 11.09 -14.55 -24.03
CA VAL A 507 11.48 -14.51 -25.45
C VAL A 507 12.97 -14.84 -25.56
N GLY A 508 13.31 -15.84 -26.39
CA GLY A 508 14.70 -16.14 -26.74
C GLY A 508 15.35 -14.93 -27.42
N GLN A 509 16.59 -14.61 -27.07
CA GLN A 509 17.21 -13.35 -27.50
C GLN A 509 17.99 -13.46 -28.82
N ASN A 510 18.06 -14.66 -29.42
CA ASN A 510 18.71 -14.95 -30.69
C ASN A 510 18.19 -16.26 -31.31
N GLU A 511 18.63 -16.57 -32.54
CA GLU A 511 18.20 -17.72 -33.33
C GLU A 511 18.56 -19.09 -32.72
N ASP A 512 19.45 -19.13 -31.72
CA ASP A 512 19.86 -20.38 -31.05
C ASP A 512 19.09 -20.61 -29.73
N GLN A 513 18.28 -19.63 -29.28
CA GLN A 513 17.53 -19.69 -28.02
C GLN A 513 16.03 -19.89 -28.24
N THR A 514 15.44 -20.84 -27.53
CA THR A 514 14.00 -21.08 -27.54
C THR A 514 13.27 -20.04 -26.69
N SER A 515 12.03 -19.72 -27.09
CA SER A 515 11.08 -18.95 -26.30
C SER A 515 10.21 -19.88 -25.48
N GLN A 516 9.80 -19.44 -24.29
CA GLN A 516 8.84 -20.15 -23.44
C GLN A 516 7.58 -19.30 -23.27
N MET A 517 6.42 -19.93 -23.40
CA MET A 517 5.12 -19.27 -23.24
C MET A 517 4.26 -20.12 -22.31
N LEU A 518 3.73 -19.51 -21.26
CA LEU A 518 2.70 -20.12 -20.42
C LEU A 518 1.33 -19.70 -20.95
N LEU A 519 0.65 -20.63 -21.61
CA LEU A 519 -0.66 -20.42 -22.20
C LEU A 519 -1.75 -21.04 -21.32
N GLN A 520 -2.62 -20.20 -20.82
CA GLN A 520 -3.81 -20.60 -20.09
C GLN A 520 -5.01 -20.62 -21.03
N LEU A 521 -5.62 -21.79 -21.22
CA LEU A 521 -6.77 -22.02 -22.07
C LEU A 521 -8.03 -22.13 -21.22
N TYR A 522 -9.14 -21.58 -21.71
CA TYR A 522 -10.44 -21.58 -21.06
C TYR A 522 -11.52 -21.93 -22.10
N ALA A 523 -12.05 -23.15 -22.05
CA ALA A 523 -13.04 -23.62 -23.02
C ALA A 523 -14.45 -23.60 -22.42
N ASN A 524 -15.44 -23.24 -23.22
CA ASN A 524 -16.85 -23.24 -22.81
C ASN A 524 -17.41 -24.66 -22.64
N ASN A 525 -16.80 -25.64 -23.29
CA ASN A 525 -17.15 -27.05 -23.19
C ASN A 525 -15.90 -27.93 -23.30
N HIS A 526 -16.02 -29.17 -22.84
CA HIS A 526 -14.91 -30.14 -22.73
C HIS A 526 -14.42 -30.62 -24.10
N GLU A 527 -15.33 -30.78 -25.06
CA GLU A 527 -15.03 -31.23 -26.42
C GLU A 527 -14.13 -30.23 -27.15
N SER A 528 -14.45 -28.93 -27.08
CA SER A 528 -13.62 -27.87 -27.63
C SER A 528 -12.25 -27.75 -26.95
N MET A 529 -12.14 -28.07 -25.65
CA MET A 529 -10.83 -28.11 -24.97
C MET A 529 -9.96 -29.25 -25.50
N ILE A 530 -10.54 -30.45 -25.64
CA ILE A 530 -9.84 -31.61 -26.21
C ILE A 530 -9.42 -31.29 -27.64
N GLU A 531 -10.33 -30.78 -28.47
CA GLU A 531 -10.03 -30.45 -29.86
C GLU A 531 -8.92 -29.39 -29.96
N VAL A 532 -8.92 -28.35 -29.10
CA VAL A 532 -7.85 -27.35 -29.11
C VAL A 532 -6.52 -27.93 -28.68
N ILE A 533 -6.47 -28.71 -27.61
CA ILE A 533 -5.23 -29.32 -27.13
C ILE A 533 -4.67 -30.27 -28.20
N GLU A 534 -5.49 -31.15 -28.77
CA GLU A 534 -5.08 -32.06 -29.85
C GLU A 534 -4.57 -31.29 -31.08
N GLN A 535 -5.23 -30.19 -31.48
CA GLN A 535 -4.77 -29.38 -32.61
C GLN A 535 -3.47 -28.62 -32.30
N ILE A 536 -3.28 -28.17 -31.05
CA ILE A 536 -2.03 -27.53 -30.60
C ILE A 536 -0.89 -28.56 -30.57
N GLU A 537 -1.14 -29.79 -30.14
CA GLU A 537 -0.17 -30.90 -30.17
C GLU A 537 0.23 -31.26 -31.60
N VAL A 538 -0.76 -31.40 -32.51
CA VAL A 538 -0.51 -31.66 -33.94
C VAL A 538 0.29 -30.52 -34.58
N LEU A 539 0.04 -29.27 -34.16
CA LEU A 539 0.84 -28.13 -34.60
C LEU A 539 2.26 -28.21 -34.03
N ALA A 540 2.40 -28.50 -32.74
CA ALA A 540 3.70 -28.60 -32.06
C ALA A 540 4.62 -29.63 -32.70
N GLU A 541 4.10 -30.81 -33.08
CA GLU A 541 4.88 -31.82 -33.81
C GLU A 541 5.37 -31.33 -35.18
N LYS A 542 4.58 -30.50 -35.89
CA LYS A 542 4.93 -30.01 -37.23
C LYS A 542 6.02 -28.94 -37.23
N ILE A 543 6.13 -28.17 -36.15
CA ILE A 543 7.04 -27.03 -36.05
C ILE A 543 8.01 -27.14 -34.86
N ASN A 544 8.24 -28.36 -34.37
CA ASN A 544 9.19 -28.70 -33.31
C ASN A 544 9.01 -27.84 -32.04
N LEU A 545 7.78 -27.74 -31.53
CA LEU A 545 7.51 -27.19 -30.19
C LEU A 545 7.41 -28.32 -29.17
N VAL A 546 7.79 -28.03 -27.93
CA VAL A 546 7.61 -28.92 -26.79
C VAL A 546 6.50 -28.37 -25.89
N ILE A 547 5.56 -29.23 -25.49
CA ILE A 547 4.42 -28.87 -24.63
C ILE A 547 4.53 -29.61 -23.29
N TYR A 548 4.31 -28.89 -22.18
CA TYR A 548 4.19 -29.44 -20.84
C TYR A 548 2.83 -29.06 -20.24
N GLU A 549 2.11 -30.02 -19.64
CA GLU A 549 0.82 -29.78 -18.97
C GLU A 549 0.99 -29.77 -17.44
N SER A 550 0.29 -28.85 -16.75
CA SER A 550 0.26 -28.80 -15.29
C SER A 550 -0.65 -29.89 -14.70
N LEU A 551 -0.08 -30.83 -13.95
CA LEU A 551 -0.84 -31.73 -13.08
C LEU A 551 -1.35 -30.93 -11.87
N SER A 552 -2.63 -30.55 -11.86
CA SER A 552 -3.29 -30.08 -10.65
C SER A 552 -3.46 -31.24 -9.66
N SER A 553 -2.57 -31.36 -8.67
CA SER A 553 -2.76 -32.18 -7.49
C SER A 553 -3.77 -31.48 -6.56
N ALA A 554 -4.86 -32.19 -6.29
CA ALA A 554 -5.95 -31.78 -5.42
C ALA A 554 -5.47 -31.49 -3.99
N TYR A 555 -5.91 -30.36 -3.42
CA TYR A 555 -6.67 -30.24 -2.16
C TYR A 555 -7.44 -28.92 -2.15
#